data_AF-A0A9W8ZU73-F1
#
_entry.id   AF-A0A9W8ZU73-F1
#
_cell.length_a   1.000
_cell.length_b   1.000
_cell.length_c   1.000
_cell.angle_alpha   90.00
_cell.angle_beta   90.00
_cell.angle_gamma   90.00
#
_symmetry.space_group_name_H-M   'P 1'
#
loop_
_entity.id
_entity.type
_entity.pdbx_description
1 polymer ?
#
loop_
_entity_poly.entity_id
_entity_poly.type
_entity_poly.pdbx_seq_one_letter_code
_entity_poly.pdbx_strand_id
1 'polypeptide(L)'
;MPRASHSALKTDKIPRPRNAFLIFRKVNIELIRSNIGKSHPVQMEISREAGRLWNGASPAVRGEYKRLAEIEKQEHALKYPGYVYRPR
;
A
#
# COMPACT_ATOMS: atom_id res chain seq x y z
N MET A 1 -25.52 -7.80 -6.75
CA MET A 1 -24.72 -6.83 -7.53
C MET A 1 -23.23 -7.13 -7.35
N PRO A 2 -22.52 -7.74 -8.33
CA PRO A 2 -21.07 -7.90 -8.21
C PRO A 2 -20.37 -6.57 -8.56
N ARG A 3 -19.58 -6.02 -7.62
CA ARG A 3 -18.70 -4.88 -7.89
C ARG A 3 -17.61 -5.33 -8.86
N ALA A 4 -17.51 -4.66 -10.01
CA ALA A 4 -16.48 -4.92 -11.01
C ALA A 4 -15.07 -4.82 -10.39
N SER A 5 -14.43 -5.97 -10.21
CA SER A 5 -13.00 -6.06 -9.93
C SER A 5 -12.25 -5.50 -11.14
N HIS A 6 -11.65 -4.33 -10.97
CA HIS A 6 -10.72 -3.77 -11.94
C HIS A 6 -9.41 -4.58 -11.91
N SER A 7 -9.47 -5.84 -12.36
CA SER A 7 -8.27 -6.52 -12.85
C SER A 7 -7.95 -5.91 -14.20
N ALA A 8 -7.41 -4.68 -14.17
CA ALA A 8 -6.92 -4.02 -15.35
C ALA A 8 -5.87 -4.94 -15.99
N LEU A 9 -6.11 -5.27 -17.25
CA LEU A 9 -5.15 -5.81 -18.19
C LEU A 9 -3.78 -5.19 -17.90
N LYS A 10 -2.72 -6.03 -17.86
CA LYS A 10 -1.33 -5.62 -17.70
C LYS A 10 -0.93 -4.69 -18.85
N THR A 11 -1.37 -3.44 -18.82
CA THR A 11 -0.81 -2.38 -19.62
C THR A 11 0.56 -2.08 -19.03
N ASP A 12 1.55 -1.87 -19.89
CA ASP A 12 2.97 -1.58 -19.62
C ASP A 12 3.23 -0.28 -18.83
N LYS A 13 2.27 0.11 -17.97
CA LYS A 13 2.32 1.27 -17.12
C LYS A 13 3.17 0.95 -15.91
N ILE A 14 4.29 1.65 -15.83
CA ILE A 14 5.16 1.69 -14.66
C ILE A 14 4.29 1.96 -13.41
N PRO A 15 4.22 1.01 -12.46
CA PRO A 15 3.36 1.13 -11.29
C PRO A 15 3.88 2.23 -10.38
N ARG A 16 2.98 2.97 -9.72
CA ARG A 16 3.38 4.05 -8.80
C ARG A 16 4.28 3.52 -7.68
N PRO A 17 5.29 4.30 -7.24
CA PRO A 17 6.02 3.98 -6.02
C PRO A 17 5.05 3.92 -4.83
N ARG A 18 5.28 2.96 -3.93
CA ARG A 18 4.40 2.73 -2.79
C ARG A 18 4.68 3.78 -1.72
N ASN A 19 3.62 4.39 -1.18
CA ASN A 19 3.75 5.28 -0.03
C ASN A 19 3.93 4.48 1.29
N ALA A 20 4.28 5.18 2.36
CA ALA A 20 4.54 4.58 3.67
C ALA A 20 3.37 3.70 4.18
N PHE A 21 2.13 4.17 3.99
CA PHE A 21 0.93 3.42 4.39
C PHE A 21 0.74 2.13 3.59
N LEU A 22 1.01 2.16 2.28
CA LEU A 22 0.92 0.97 1.43
C LEU A 22 1.99 -0.06 1.77
N ILE A 23 3.21 0.39 2.10
CA ILE A 23 4.28 -0.49 2.59
C ILE A 23 3.86 -1.10 3.93
N PHE A 24 3.39 -0.26 4.88
CA PHE A 24 2.89 -0.71 6.18
C PHE A 24 1.79 -1.77 6.04
N ARG A 25 0.76 -1.51 5.22
CA ARG A 25 -0.33 -2.47 4.99
C ARG A 25 0.17 -3.77 4.39
N LYS A 26 1.12 -3.71 3.44
CA LYS A 26 1.66 -4.91 2.78
C LYS A 26 2.44 -5.77 3.78
N VAL A 27 3.27 -5.15 4.61
CA VAL A 27 4.09 -5.85 5.63
C VAL A 27 3.20 -6.43 6.73
N ASN A 28 2.18 -5.70 7.17
CA ASN A 28 1.32 -6.09 8.29
C ASN A 28 0.04 -6.81 7.84
N ILE A 29 -0.03 -7.30 6.60
CA ILE A 29 -1.26 -7.85 6.04
C ILE A 29 -1.76 -9.07 6.82
N GLU A 30 -0.85 -9.90 7.30
CA GLU A 30 -1.16 -11.08 8.12
C GLU A 30 -1.72 -10.66 9.48
N LEU A 31 -1.05 -9.72 10.15
CA LEU A 31 -1.53 -9.14 11.41
C LEU A 31 -2.93 -8.52 11.25
N ILE A 32 -3.14 -7.75 10.18
CA ILE A 32 -4.43 -7.13 9.86
C ILE A 32 -5.50 -8.20 9.64
N ARG A 33 -5.19 -9.27 8.90
CA ARG A 33 -6.12 -10.39 8.68
C ARG A 33 -6.46 -11.11 9.98
N SER A 34 -5.46 -11.38 10.80
CA SER A 34 -5.63 -12.01 12.11
C SER A 34 -6.50 -11.15 13.03
N ASN A 35 -6.31 -9.83 13.06
CA ASN A 35 -7.14 -8.90 13.83
C ASN A 35 -8.61 -8.88 13.37
N ILE A 36 -8.86 -9.07 12.07
CA ILE A 36 -10.24 -9.13 11.54
C ILE A 36 -10.91 -10.46 11.92
N GLY A 37 -10.13 -11.54 12.10
CA GLY A 37 -10.65 -12.85 12.53
C GLY A 37 -11.52 -13.55 11.48
N LYS A 38 -11.43 -13.16 10.20
CA LYS A 38 -12.18 -13.77 9.09
C LYS A 38 -11.23 -14.50 8.15
N SER A 39 -11.66 -15.65 7.61
CA SER A 39 -10.86 -16.41 6.64
C SER A 39 -10.64 -15.64 5.32
N HIS A 40 -11.63 -14.84 4.90
CA HIS A 40 -11.57 -14.05 3.67
C HIS A 40 -12.13 -12.62 3.87
N PRO A 41 -11.38 -11.74 4.55
CA PRO A 41 -11.81 -10.37 4.76
C PRO A 41 -11.80 -9.59 3.45
N VAL A 42 -12.80 -8.73 3.24
CA VAL A 42 -12.87 -7.91 2.03
C VAL A 42 -11.86 -6.76 2.09
N GLN A 43 -11.44 -6.25 0.93
CA GLN A 43 -10.42 -5.19 0.85
C GLN A 43 -10.77 -3.92 1.65
N MET A 44 -12.06 -3.61 1.77
CA MET A 44 -12.57 -2.52 2.60
C MET A 44 -12.22 -2.71 4.08
N GLU A 45 -12.42 -3.92 4.62
CA GLU A 45 -12.15 -4.25 6.02
C GLU A 45 -10.65 -4.19 6.30
N ILE A 46 -9.85 -4.77 5.40
CA ILE A 46 -8.38 -4.69 5.47
C ILE A 46 -7.93 -3.23 5.49
N SER A 47 -8.51 -2.37 4.65
CA SER A 47 -8.11 -0.96 4.58
C SER A 47 -8.54 -0.19 5.84
N ARG A 48 -9.71 -0.50 6.41
CA ARG A 48 -10.18 0.07 7.68
C ARG A 48 -9.27 -0.31 8.84
N GLU A 49 -8.95 -1.59 8.97
CA GLU A 49 -8.11 -2.08 10.07
C GLU A 49 -6.66 -1.61 9.92
N ALA A 50 -6.11 -1.62 8.70
CA ALA A 50 -4.81 -1.02 8.43
C ALA A 50 -4.77 0.46 8.81
N GLY A 51 -5.82 1.22 8.51
CA GLY A 51 -5.94 2.63 8.89
C GLY A 51 -5.95 2.83 10.40
N ARG A 52 -6.68 1.98 11.13
CA ARG A 52 -6.72 1.97 12.60
C ARG A 52 -5.33 1.73 13.19
N LEU A 53 -4.64 0.68 12.74
CA LEU A 53 -3.29 0.34 13.21
C LEU A 53 -2.27 1.43 12.84
N TRP A 54 -2.37 2.00 11.64
CA TRP A 54 -1.47 3.07 11.20
C TRP A 54 -1.65 4.36 12.00
N ASN A 55 -2.90 4.72 12.32
CA ASN A 55 -3.19 5.89 13.15
C ASN A 55 -2.73 5.70 14.60
N GLY A 56 -2.82 4.48 15.12
CA GLY A 56 -2.29 4.11 16.44
C GLY A 56 -0.79 3.80 16.48
N ALA A 57 -0.11 3.73 15.32
CA ALA A 57 1.31 3.40 15.26
C ALA A 57 2.15 4.53 15.86
N SER A 58 3.19 4.14 16.60
CA SER A 58 4.09 5.12 17.22
C SER A 58 4.80 5.97 16.17
N PRO A 59 5.26 7.18 16.53
CA PRO A 59 6.02 8.05 15.61
C PRO A 59 7.25 7.35 15.03
N ALA A 60 7.92 6.50 15.81
CA ALA A 60 9.07 5.71 15.37
C ALA A 60 8.69 4.74 14.24
N VAL A 61 7.60 3.99 14.41
CA VAL A 61 7.10 3.07 13.39
C VAL A 61 6.74 3.84 12.12
N ARG A 62 5.99 4.93 12.25
CA ARG A 62 5.62 5.77 11.09
C ARG A 62 6.84 6.37 10.41
N GLY A 63 7.87 6.72 11.18
CA GLY A 63 9.16 7.20 10.69
C GLY A 63 9.89 6.17 9.84
N GLU A 64 9.95 4.92 10.30
CA GLU A 64 10.59 3.83 9.56
C GLU A 64 9.89 3.56 8.22
N TYR A 65 8.55 3.48 8.21
CA TYR A 65 7.82 3.30 6.96
C TYR A 65 7.89 4.51 6.02
N LYS A 66 8.05 5.74 6.56
CA LYS A 66 8.35 6.93 5.75
C LYS A 66 9.72 6.82 5.09
N ARG A 67 10.74 6.38 5.83
CA ARG A 67 12.09 6.15 5.30
C ARG A 67 12.07 5.11 4.18
N LEU A 68 11.39 3.98 4.40
CA LEU A 68 11.20 2.95 3.37
C LEU A 68 10.48 3.47 2.13
N ALA A 69 9.46 4.32 2.30
CA ALA A 69 8.76 4.92 1.17
C ALA A 69 9.64 5.89 0.36
N GLU A 70 10.52 6.63 1.03
CA GLU A 70 11.47 7.51 0.33
C GLU A 70 12.52 6.69 -0.41
N ILE A 71 13.00 5.58 0.15
CA ILE A 71 13.90 4.64 -0.53
C ILE A 71 13.23 4.07 -1.78
N GLU A 72 12.00 3.52 -1.66
CA GLU A 72 11.26 2.98 -2.80
C GLU A 72 11.04 4.05 -3.89
N LYS A 73 10.78 5.30 -3.49
CA LYS A 73 10.63 6.43 -4.41
C LYS A 73 11.94 6.76 -5.12
N GLN A 74 13.07 6.76 -4.41
CA GLN A 74 14.39 6.98 -4.99
C GLN A 74 14.78 5.84 -5.93
N GLU A 75 14.63 4.59 -5.51
CA GLU A 75 14.85 3.41 -6.35
C GLU A 75 13.98 3.43 -7.60
N HIS A 76 12.71 3.81 -7.46
CA HIS A 76 11.80 3.96 -8.59
C HIS A 76 12.25 5.08 -9.54
N ALA A 77 12.72 6.21 -9.02
CA ALA A 77 13.24 7.30 -9.83
C ALA A 77 14.53 6.90 -10.59
N LEU A 78 15.41 6.12 -9.95
CA LEU A 78 16.62 5.57 -10.57
C LEU A 78 16.28 4.52 -11.63
N LYS A 79 15.33 3.63 -11.35
CA LYS A 79 14.90 2.56 -12.26
C LYS A 79 14.11 3.09 -13.45
N TYR A 80 13.36 4.16 -13.25
CA TYR A 80 12.51 4.79 -14.26
C TYR A 80 12.82 6.29 -14.37
N PRO A 81 14.00 6.65 -14.92
CA PRO A 81 14.36 8.04 -15.15
C PRO A 81 13.34 8.66 -16.12
N GLY A 82 12.74 9.79 -15.74
CA GLY A 82 11.67 10.44 -16.52
C GLY A 82 10.24 9.98 -16.20
N TYR A 83 10.04 9.13 -15.19
CA TYR A 83 8.70 8.81 -14.71
C TYR A 83 8.02 10.05 -14.13
N VAL A 84 6.90 10.46 -14.73
CA VAL A 84 6.03 11.54 -14.24
C VAL A 84 4.64 10.97 -14.01
N TYR A 85 4.13 11.13 -12.78
CA TYR A 85 2.76 10.73 -12.48
C TYR A 85 1.77 11.66 -13.19
N ARG A 86 1.04 11.11 -14.17
CA ARG A 86 -0.06 11.79 -14.86
C ARG A 86 -1.37 11.08 -14.52
N PRO A 87 -2.17 11.58 -13.55
CA PRO A 87 -3.52 11.07 -13.36
C PRO A 87 -4.34 11.28 -14.64
N ARG A 88 -5.16 10.28 -15.00
CA ARG A 88 -6.14 10.34 -16.08
C ARG A 88 -7.53 10.45 -15.49
#